data_AF-A0A7R8XHB1-F1
#
_entry.id   AF-A0A7R8XHB1-F1
#
_cell.length_a   1.000
_cell.length_b   1.000
_cell.length_c   1.000
_cell.angle_alpha   90.00
_cell.angle_beta   90.00
_cell.angle_gamma   90.00
#
_symmetry.space_group_name_H-M   'P 1'
#
loop_
_entity.id
_entity.type
_entity.pdbx_description
1 polymer ?
#
loop_
_entity_poly.entity_id
_entity_poly.type
_entity_poly.pdbx_seq_one_letter_code
_entity_poly.pdbx_strand_id
1 'polypeptide(L)'
;MGDISFEQSPLQVTLKALRNLRSTVSDVFTHLGSGLSRVHGDETQEKNFLQDLQQILQKVEVRLRDLEVAANNLSPPASGYLHLGSSGYLGQDPAHEKTLLFNQLVQSYGWTDKITLSRVLKAIVIFKGLMIEWVVVRGLEEPTVDEDGLLDPWTPSCHLVFRKVTDNANAAMLHYFSPMMPELAVKSFMTWFHSYVKLFSDVCKKCQRHLHHNMPPTWRDFRVLDPYHEDCKPLL
;
A
#
# COMPACT_ATOMS: atom_id res chain seq x y z
N MET A 1 -36.11 -6.83 30.90
CA MET A 1 -35.61 -6.36 29.60
C MET A 1 -34.18 -5.93 29.85
N GLY A 2 -33.26 -6.90 29.81
CA GLY A 2 -31.85 -6.67 30.16
C GLY A 2 -31.11 -6.21 28.92
N ASP A 3 -30.39 -5.10 29.04
CA ASP A 3 -29.48 -4.61 28.02
C ASP A 3 -28.45 -5.70 27.71
N ILE A 4 -28.54 -6.28 26.52
CA ILE A 4 -27.50 -7.15 25.97
C ILE A 4 -26.41 -6.22 25.45
N SER A 5 -25.53 -5.80 26.35
CA SER A 5 -24.23 -5.25 25.97
C SER A 5 -23.48 -6.35 25.23
N PHE A 6 -23.38 -6.24 23.90
CA PHE A 6 -22.55 -7.10 23.07
C PHE A 6 -21.09 -6.94 23.53
N GLU A 7 -20.61 -7.89 24.34
CA GLU A 7 -19.23 -7.97 24.77
C GLU A 7 -18.34 -8.21 23.53
N GLN A 8 -17.45 -7.26 23.23
CA GLN A 8 -16.53 -7.39 22.09
C GLN A 8 -15.60 -8.56 22.33
N SER A 9 -15.52 -9.50 21.37
CA SER A 9 -14.63 -10.65 21.54
C SER A 9 -13.17 -10.18 21.65
N PRO A 10 -12.29 -10.91 22.39
CA PRO A 10 -10.87 -10.55 22.51
C PRO A 10 -10.20 -10.35 21.15
N LEU A 11 -10.60 -11.12 20.14
CA LEU A 11 -10.17 -10.95 18.75
C LEU A 11 -10.54 -9.58 18.18
N GLN A 12 -11.77 -9.10 18.38
CA GLN A 12 -12.18 -7.77 17.92
C GLN A 12 -11.36 -6.66 18.56
N VAL A 13 -11.05 -6.79 19.85
CA VAL A 13 -10.22 -5.84 20.58
C VAL A 13 -8.81 -5.80 19.99
N THR A 14 -8.21 -6.96 19.70
CA THR A 14 -6.88 -7.05 19.07
C THR A 14 -6.85 -6.48 17.65
N LEU A 15 -7.86 -6.80 16.82
CA LEU A 15 -7.95 -6.24 15.46
C LEU A 15 -8.11 -4.71 15.47
N LYS A 16 -8.86 -4.18 16.43
CA LYS A 16 -9.01 -2.73 16.62
C LYS A 16 -7.68 -2.09 17.06
N ALA A 17 -6.97 -2.70 18.00
CA ALA A 17 -5.66 -2.23 18.44
C ALA A 17 -4.65 -2.21 17.27
N LEU A 18 -4.63 -3.27 16.44
CA LEU A 18 -3.79 -3.37 15.25
C LEU A 18 -4.10 -2.27 14.23
N ARG A 19 -5.39 -2.02 13.95
CA ARG A 19 -5.81 -0.94 13.04
C ARG A 19 -5.38 0.44 13.54
N ASN A 20 -5.48 0.70 14.85
CA ASN A 20 -5.08 1.97 15.43
C ASN A 20 -3.55 2.18 15.37
N LEU A 21 -2.77 1.14 15.65
CA LEU A 21 -1.31 1.18 15.48
C LEU A 21 -0.94 1.52 14.05
N ARG A 22 -1.55 0.84 13.08
CA ARG A 22 -1.36 1.12 11.66
C ARG A 22 -1.65 2.57 11.29
N SER A 23 -2.82 3.08 11.71
CA SER A 23 -3.20 4.46 11.39
C SER A 23 -2.14 5.43 11.90
N THR A 24 -1.67 5.21 13.12
CA THR A 24 -0.65 6.06 13.76
C THR A 24 0.70 5.97 13.03
N VAL A 25 1.08 4.79 12.56
CA VAL A 25 2.30 4.61 11.74
C VAL A 25 2.15 5.31 10.37
N SER A 26 0.95 5.30 9.79
CA SER A 26 0.67 6.02 8.53
C SER A 26 0.78 7.55 8.71
N ASP A 27 0.38 8.05 9.88
CA ASP A 27 0.55 9.46 10.24
C ASP A 27 2.03 9.86 10.30
N VAL A 28 2.92 8.96 10.77
CA VAL A 28 4.38 9.20 10.75
C VAL A 28 4.86 9.41 9.31
N PHE A 29 4.52 8.49 8.40
CA PHE A 29 4.93 8.60 7.00
C PHE A 29 4.34 9.82 6.31
N THR A 30 3.10 10.18 6.63
CA THR A 30 2.45 11.40 6.09
C THR A 30 3.15 12.66 6.59
N HIS A 31 3.49 12.73 7.88
CA HIS A 31 4.22 13.85 8.47
C HIS A 31 5.63 13.98 7.87
N LEU A 32 6.37 12.87 7.77
CA LEU A 32 7.67 12.84 7.10
C LEU A 32 7.58 13.24 5.62
N GLY A 33 6.55 12.77 4.91
CA GLY A 33 6.31 13.07 3.50
C GLY A 33 5.89 14.51 3.23
N SER A 34 5.24 15.18 4.19
CA SER A 34 4.91 16.61 4.10
C SER A 34 6.17 17.49 4.09
N GLY A 35 7.21 17.05 4.81
CA GLY A 35 8.53 17.68 4.87
C GLY A 35 8.52 19.14 5.34
N LEU A 36 9.70 19.65 5.70
CA LEU A 36 9.90 21.10 5.74
C LEU A 36 9.93 21.59 4.29
N SER A 37 8.84 22.21 3.82
CA SER A 37 8.87 22.98 2.57
C SER A 37 10.03 23.97 2.68
N ARG A 38 11.02 23.81 1.82
CA ARG A 38 12.25 24.61 1.77
C ARG A 38 11.92 26.08 1.50
N VAL A 39 11.54 26.82 2.53
CA VAL A 39 11.75 28.25 2.64
C VAL A 39 12.82 28.42 3.71
N HIS A 40 13.97 28.89 3.24
CA HIS A 40 15.21 29.00 3.97
C HIS A 40 15.03 29.80 5.27
N GLY A 41 15.30 29.19 6.44
CA GLY A 41 15.74 29.93 7.62
C GLY A 41 14.83 30.02 8.86
N ASP A 42 13.74 29.25 9.00
CA ASP A 42 12.94 29.27 10.24
C ASP A 42 13.26 28.08 11.15
N GLU A 43 14.29 28.21 12.01
CA GLU A 43 14.64 27.21 13.04
C GLU A 43 13.45 26.84 13.93
N THR A 44 12.45 27.72 14.05
CA THR A 44 11.23 27.48 14.82
C THR A 44 10.36 26.42 14.16
N GLN A 45 10.28 26.45 12.83
CA GLN A 45 9.50 25.49 12.05
C GLN A 45 10.12 24.10 12.11
N GLU A 46 11.45 24.01 12.06
CA GLU A 46 12.17 22.74 12.22
C GLU A 46 11.99 22.16 13.63
N LYS A 47 12.09 22.99 14.67
CA LYS A 47 11.81 22.57 16.05
C LYS A 47 10.38 22.07 16.23
N ASN A 48 9.39 22.78 15.68
CA ASN A 48 7.99 22.37 15.74
C ASN A 48 7.76 21.06 14.99
N PHE A 49 8.35 20.90 13.79
CA PHE A 49 8.28 19.67 13.02
C PHE A 49 8.85 18.46 13.79
N LEU A 50 10.01 18.64 14.43
CA LEU A 50 10.65 17.60 15.25
C LEU A 50 9.83 17.29 16.50
N GLN A 51 9.23 18.29 17.14
CA GLN A 51 8.33 18.08 18.28
C GLN A 51 7.09 17.29 17.87
N ASP A 52 6.46 17.63 16.75
CA ASP A 52 5.31 16.92 16.23
C ASP A 52 5.66 15.47 15.86
N LEU A 53 6.81 15.26 15.20
CA LEU A 53 7.30 13.92 14.88
C LEU A 53 7.52 13.10 16.15
N GLN A 54 8.13 13.70 17.18
CA GLN A 54 8.35 13.04 18.46
C GLN A 54 7.02 12.65 19.13
N GLN A 55 6.01 13.51 19.07
CA GLN A 55 4.68 13.20 19.59
C GLN A 55 4.02 12.05 18.83
N ILE A 56 4.13 12.01 17.50
CA ILE A 56 3.57 10.91 16.70
C ILE A 56 4.29 9.60 17.02
N LEU A 57 5.62 9.61 17.14
CA LEU A 57 6.39 8.41 17.53
C LEU A 57 6.03 7.91 18.93
N GLN A 58 5.80 8.81 19.89
CA GLN A 58 5.29 8.42 21.22
C GLN A 58 3.90 7.77 21.13
N LYS A 59 3.02 8.28 20.26
CA LYS A 59 1.72 7.63 20.02
C LYS A 59 1.89 6.23 19.43
N VAL A 60 2.85 6.01 18.52
CA VAL A 60 3.15 4.67 17.99
C VAL A 60 3.56 3.72 19.12
N GLU A 61 4.43 4.14 20.02
CA GLU A 61 4.88 3.33 21.16
C GLU A 61 3.72 2.94 22.09
N VAL A 62 2.79 3.88 22.36
CA VAL A 62 1.58 3.59 23.14
C VAL A 62 0.70 2.57 22.40
N ARG A 63 0.46 2.76 21.10
CA ARG A 63 -0.38 1.84 20.31
C ARG A 63 0.25 0.45 20.15
N LEU A 64 1.57 0.35 20.16
CA LEU A 64 2.27 -0.92 20.17
C LEU A 64 2.01 -1.67 21.48
N ARG A 65 2.12 -0.99 22.63
CA ARG A 65 1.79 -1.57 23.94
C ARG A 65 0.32 -1.97 24.05
N ASP A 66 -0.60 -1.15 23.54
CA ASP A 66 -2.03 -1.48 23.51
C ASP A 66 -2.28 -2.79 22.73
N LEU A 67 -1.59 -2.96 21.60
CA LEU A 67 -1.66 -4.19 20.80
C LEU A 67 -1.07 -5.39 21.53
N GLU A 68 0.09 -5.25 22.16
CA GLU A 68 0.73 -6.32 22.94
C GLU A 68 -0.19 -6.80 24.08
N VAL A 69 -0.79 -5.88 24.82
CA VAL A 69 -1.76 -6.20 25.88
C VAL A 69 -2.99 -6.91 25.30
N ALA A 70 -3.54 -6.42 24.19
CA ALA A 70 -4.69 -7.06 23.56
C ALA A 70 -4.35 -8.46 23.03
N ALA A 71 -3.17 -8.65 22.43
CA ALA A 71 -2.70 -9.92 21.91
C ALA A 71 -2.45 -10.95 23.02
N ASN A 72 -1.92 -10.53 24.18
CA ASN A 72 -1.71 -11.41 25.33
C ASN A 72 -3.02 -11.94 25.94
N ASN A 73 -4.15 -11.26 25.69
CA ASN A 73 -5.47 -11.73 26.08
C ASN A 73 -6.08 -12.72 25.08
N LEU A 74 -5.41 -13.02 23.97
CA LEU A 74 -5.79 -14.10 23.06
C LEU A 74 -5.33 -15.43 23.63
N SER A 75 -6.28 -16.35 23.85
CA SER A 75 -5.95 -17.71 24.26
C SER A 75 -5.13 -18.41 23.17
N PRO A 76 -3.96 -18.99 23.46
CA PRO A 76 -3.24 -19.83 22.51
C PRO A 76 -4.11 -21.07 22.17
N PRO A 77 -4.05 -21.58 20.92
CA PRO A 77 -4.81 -22.76 20.54
C PRO A 77 -4.35 -23.95 21.40
N ALA A 78 -5.29 -24.63 22.06
CA ALA A 78 -5.06 -25.75 22.99
C ALA A 78 -4.43 -27.00 22.32
N SER A 79 -4.19 -26.93 21.02
CA SER A 79 -3.62 -27.97 20.18
C SER A 79 -2.82 -27.24 19.12
N GLY A 80 -1.60 -27.64 18.79
CA GLY A 80 -0.70 -26.93 17.85
C GLY A 80 -1.22 -26.72 16.41
N TYR A 81 -2.51 -26.91 16.18
CA TYR A 81 -3.26 -26.53 14.99
C TYR A 81 -4.05 -25.25 15.26
N LEU A 82 -3.90 -24.25 14.38
CA LEU A 82 -4.73 -23.04 14.38
C LEU A 82 -6.16 -23.40 13.98
N HIS A 83 -6.98 -23.80 14.95
CA HIS A 83 -8.41 -24.01 14.73
C HIS A 83 -9.11 -22.65 14.65
N LEU A 84 -9.32 -22.16 13.43
CA LEU A 84 -9.95 -20.86 13.14
C LEU A 84 -11.43 -20.78 13.59
N GLY A 85 -12.00 -21.85 14.14
CA GLY A 85 -13.36 -21.90 14.65
C GLY A 85 -14.37 -21.42 13.62
N SER A 86 -15.38 -20.69 14.06
CA SER A 86 -16.37 -20.05 13.17
C SER A 86 -15.73 -19.09 12.16
N SER A 87 -14.53 -18.55 12.43
CA SER A 87 -13.82 -17.66 11.50
C SER A 87 -13.28 -18.38 10.26
N GLY A 88 -13.05 -19.69 10.34
CA GLY A 88 -12.66 -20.52 9.19
C GLY A 88 -13.77 -20.67 8.14
N TYR A 89 -15.03 -20.54 8.58
CA TYR A 89 -16.20 -20.60 7.70
C TYR A 89 -16.59 -19.23 7.14
N LEU A 90 -15.93 -18.14 7.58
CA LEU A 90 -16.24 -16.80 7.08
C LEU A 90 -16.15 -16.77 5.56
N GLY A 91 -15.16 -17.37 4.91
CA GLY A 91 -15.06 -17.39 3.44
C GLY A 91 -16.19 -18.14 2.71
N GLN A 92 -17.04 -18.89 3.43
CA GLN A 92 -18.14 -19.69 2.89
C GLN A 92 -19.53 -19.12 3.21
N ASP A 93 -19.61 -18.08 4.05
CA ASP A 93 -20.88 -17.48 4.46
C ASP A 93 -21.50 -16.63 3.33
N PRO A 94 -22.63 -17.01 2.72
CA PRO A 94 -23.23 -16.24 1.62
C PRO A 94 -23.70 -14.82 2.02
N ALA A 95 -23.64 -14.44 3.30
CA ALA A 95 -23.95 -13.11 3.83
C ALA A 95 -22.76 -12.45 4.54
N HIS A 96 -21.53 -12.57 3.98
CA HIS A 96 -20.29 -11.98 4.50
C HIS A 96 -20.41 -10.54 5.04
N GLU A 97 -21.21 -9.71 4.36
CA GLU A 97 -21.40 -8.29 4.69
C GLU A 97 -22.08 -8.04 6.04
N LYS A 98 -22.82 -9.03 6.58
CA LYS A 98 -23.54 -8.92 7.86
C LYS A 98 -22.66 -9.17 9.08
N THR A 99 -21.46 -9.71 8.89
CA THR A 99 -20.57 -10.06 9.98
C THR A 99 -19.51 -8.97 10.19
N LEU A 100 -19.67 -8.14 11.22
CA LEU A 100 -18.74 -7.04 11.56
C LEU A 100 -17.26 -7.49 11.65
N LEU A 101 -17.02 -8.76 12.04
CA LEU A 101 -15.68 -9.36 12.10
C LEU A 101 -14.99 -9.49 10.74
N PHE A 102 -15.73 -9.79 9.67
CA PHE A 102 -15.16 -9.95 8.34
C PHE A 102 -14.58 -8.61 7.84
N ASN A 103 -15.36 -7.54 7.95
CA ASN A 103 -14.90 -6.20 7.62
C ASN A 103 -13.71 -5.75 8.49
N GLN A 104 -13.70 -6.08 9.78
CA GLN A 104 -12.56 -5.77 10.66
C GLN A 104 -11.30 -6.56 10.29
N LEU A 105 -11.42 -7.85 9.94
CA LEU A 105 -10.30 -8.67 9.48
C LEU A 105 -9.75 -8.18 8.14
N VAL A 106 -10.62 -7.96 7.15
CA VAL A 106 -10.24 -7.40 5.86
C VAL A 106 -9.58 -6.04 6.03
N GLN A 107 -10.14 -5.15 6.86
CA GLN A 107 -9.56 -3.84 7.11
C GLN A 107 -8.23 -3.95 7.85
N SER A 108 -8.01 -4.90 8.77
CA SER A 108 -6.71 -5.10 9.42
C SER A 108 -5.62 -5.56 8.45
N TYR A 109 -6.00 -6.30 7.42
CA TYR A 109 -5.11 -6.81 6.37
C TYR A 109 -4.92 -5.82 5.21
N GLY A 110 -5.94 -5.04 4.84
CA GLY A 110 -5.92 -4.14 3.70
C GLY A 110 -5.25 -2.81 4.02
N TRP A 111 -4.11 -2.50 3.39
CA TRP A 111 -3.48 -1.17 3.45
C TRP A 111 -3.56 -0.53 2.06
N THR A 112 -4.01 0.70 1.96
CA THR A 112 -3.96 1.47 0.72
C THR A 112 -3.00 2.63 0.93
N ASP A 113 -1.98 2.72 0.10
CA ASP A 113 -0.97 3.78 0.20
C ASP A 113 -0.73 4.45 -1.15
N LYS A 114 -0.33 5.72 -1.11
CA LYS A 114 -0.05 6.54 -2.29
C LYS A 114 1.44 6.79 -2.41
N ILE A 115 2.03 6.28 -3.48
CA ILE A 115 3.44 6.44 -3.82
C ILE A 115 3.56 7.55 -4.85
N THR A 116 4.50 8.49 -4.68
CA THR A 116 4.81 9.51 -5.69
C THR A 116 6.23 9.29 -6.21
N LEU A 117 6.36 9.06 -7.52
CA LEU A 117 7.67 8.93 -8.17
C LEU A 117 8.11 10.27 -8.75
N SER A 118 8.89 11.01 -7.96
CA SER A 118 9.46 12.31 -8.33
C SER A 118 8.41 13.23 -8.95
N ARG A 119 8.66 13.74 -10.16
CA ARG A 119 7.73 14.56 -10.95
C ARG A 119 7.19 13.82 -12.18
N VAL A 120 7.03 12.50 -12.08
CA VAL A 120 6.57 11.69 -13.21
C VAL A 120 5.15 11.21 -13.00
N LEU A 121 4.90 10.51 -11.89
CA LEU A 121 3.64 9.82 -11.67
C LEU A 121 3.33 9.63 -10.18
N LYS A 122 2.07 9.33 -9.90
CA LYS A 122 1.55 8.86 -8.61
C LYS A 122 1.01 7.45 -8.80
N ALA A 123 1.10 6.62 -7.78
CA ALA A 123 0.48 5.31 -7.75
C ALA A 123 -0.28 5.13 -6.45
N ILE A 124 -1.41 4.46 -6.53
CA ILE A 124 -2.17 3.99 -5.38
C ILE A 124 -2.00 2.48 -5.36
N VAL A 125 -1.45 1.97 -4.26
CA VAL A 125 -1.11 0.56 -4.07
C VAL A 125 -1.96 0.02 -2.94
N ILE A 126 -2.71 -1.04 -3.22
CA ILE A 126 -3.42 -1.81 -2.20
C ILE A 126 -2.57 -3.02 -1.84
N PHE A 127 -2.32 -3.16 -0.56
CA PHE A 127 -1.72 -4.32 0.05
C PHE A 127 -2.75 -5.12 0.83
N LYS A 128 -2.57 -6.43 0.86
CA LYS A 128 -3.19 -7.36 1.79
C LYS A 128 -2.08 -8.00 2.63
N GLY A 129 -1.85 -7.47 3.82
CA GLY A 129 -0.64 -7.71 4.59
C GLY A 129 0.55 -7.05 3.90
N LEU A 130 1.57 -7.84 3.55
CA LEU A 130 2.72 -7.40 2.75
C LEU A 130 2.55 -7.74 1.25
N MET A 131 1.44 -8.35 0.85
CA MET A 131 1.21 -8.74 -0.54
C MET A 131 0.57 -7.58 -1.27
N ILE A 132 1.17 -7.15 -2.38
CA ILE A 132 0.54 -6.17 -3.27
C ILE A 132 -0.59 -6.90 -4.01
N GLU A 133 -1.80 -6.35 -3.95
CA GLU A 133 -3.01 -6.95 -4.54
C GLU A 133 -3.54 -6.10 -5.71
N TRP A 134 -3.35 -4.79 -5.64
CA TRP A 134 -3.80 -3.88 -6.69
C TRP A 134 -2.90 -2.66 -6.81
N VAL A 135 -2.64 -2.23 -8.04
CA VAL A 135 -1.92 -0.98 -8.32
C VAL A 135 -2.68 -0.21 -9.38
N VAL A 136 -2.89 1.08 -9.15
CA VAL A 136 -3.32 2.03 -10.18
C VAL A 136 -2.32 3.18 -10.26
N VAL A 137 -1.95 3.56 -11.48
CA VAL A 137 -0.97 4.62 -11.75
C VAL A 137 -1.66 5.79 -12.44
N ARG A 138 -1.35 6.99 -11.98
CA ARG A 138 -1.89 8.27 -12.47
C ARG A 138 -0.79 9.30 -12.66
N GLY A 139 -1.03 10.29 -13.50
CA GLY A 139 -0.18 11.47 -13.65
C GLY A 139 -0.19 12.33 -12.38
N LEU A 140 0.78 13.23 -12.26
CA LEU A 140 0.88 14.11 -11.10
C LEU A 140 -0.34 15.00 -10.88
N GLU A 141 -0.93 15.48 -11.96
CA GLU A 141 -2.05 16.44 -11.91
C GLU A 141 -3.41 15.74 -11.77
N GLU A 142 -3.43 14.42 -11.90
CA GLU A 142 -4.66 13.65 -11.75
C GLU A 142 -5.04 13.53 -10.26
N PRO A 143 -6.35 13.62 -9.95
CA PRO A 143 -6.84 13.40 -8.59
C PRO A 143 -6.50 11.97 -8.16
N THR A 144 -6.15 11.79 -6.89
CA THR A 144 -5.91 10.46 -6.28
C THR A 144 -6.95 10.10 -5.23
N VAL A 145 -7.89 11.00 -4.98
CA VAL A 145 -8.96 10.82 -4.03
C VAL A 145 -10.31 10.89 -4.72
N ASP A 146 -11.29 10.20 -4.17
CA ASP A 146 -12.70 10.27 -4.57
C ASP A 146 -13.40 11.50 -3.97
N GLU A 147 -14.72 11.58 -4.21
CA GLU A 147 -15.58 12.66 -3.72
C GLU A 147 -15.64 12.73 -2.19
N ASP A 148 -15.40 11.61 -1.51
CA ASP A 148 -15.38 11.50 -0.05
C ASP A 148 -14.00 11.83 0.56
N GLY A 149 -13.01 12.16 -0.27
CA GLY A 149 -11.65 12.47 0.14
C GLY A 149 -10.79 11.24 0.48
N LEU A 150 -11.27 10.04 0.18
CA LEU A 150 -10.54 8.78 0.36
C LEU A 150 -9.71 8.46 -0.88
N LEU A 151 -8.60 7.72 -0.73
CA LEU A 151 -7.82 7.29 -1.89
C LEU A 151 -8.70 6.43 -2.83
N ASP A 152 -8.66 6.75 -4.12
CA ASP A 152 -9.43 6.08 -5.15
C ASP A 152 -8.53 5.13 -5.96
N PRO A 153 -8.49 3.82 -5.62
CA PRO A 153 -7.69 2.86 -6.37
C PRO A 153 -8.39 2.36 -7.65
N TRP A 154 -9.64 2.73 -7.90
CA TRP A 154 -10.50 2.08 -8.90
C TRP A 154 -10.53 2.83 -10.22
N THR A 155 -10.56 4.17 -10.18
CA THR A 155 -10.66 4.94 -11.42
C THR A 155 -9.35 4.87 -12.22
N PRO A 156 -9.38 4.47 -13.50
CA PRO A 156 -8.17 4.48 -14.33
C PRO A 156 -7.74 5.91 -14.65
N SER A 157 -6.43 6.10 -14.90
CA SER A 157 -5.90 7.39 -15.36
C SER A 157 -6.59 7.87 -16.65
N CYS A 158 -6.68 9.19 -16.87
CA CYS A 158 -7.12 9.75 -18.16
C CYS A 158 -6.06 9.64 -19.27
N HIS A 159 -4.79 9.40 -18.92
CA HIS A 159 -3.69 9.29 -19.87
C HIS A 159 -3.37 7.83 -20.22
N LEU A 160 -3.30 7.53 -21.52
CA LEU A 160 -3.03 6.18 -22.01
C LEU A 160 -1.69 5.62 -21.52
N VAL A 161 -0.66 6.48 -21.39
CA VAL A 161 0.65 6.08 -20.87
C VAL A 161 0.56 5.49 -19.47
N PHE A 162 -0.18 6.13 -18.55
CA PHE A 162 -0.29 5.66 -17.17
C PHE A 162 -1.22 4.46 -17.04
N ARG A 163 -2.22 4.31 -17.93
CA ARG A 163 -2.97 3.05 -18.05
C ARG A 163 -2.04 1.89 -18.41
N LYS A 164 -1.11 2.09 -19.36
CA LYS A 164 -0.12 1.07 -19.70
C LYS A 164 0.88 0.77 -18.58
N VAL A 165 1.33 1.79 -17.85
CA VAL A 165 2.15 1.58 -16.66
C VAL A 165 1.37 0.82 -15.58
N THR A 166 0.06 1.08 -15.44
CA THR A 166 -0.82 0.33 -14.55
C THR A 166 -0.89 -1.15 -14.94
N ASP A 167 -1.13 -1.46 -16.21
CA ASP A 167 -1.13 -2.84 -16.73
C ASP A 167 0.20 -3.54 -16.41
N ASN A 168 1.32 -2.86 -16.67
CA ASN A 168 2.66 -3.39 -16.42
C ASN A 168 2.95 -3.55 -14.92
N ALA A 169 2.42 -2.67 -14.05
CA ALA A 169 2.57 -2.79 -12.60
C ALA A 169 1.79 -3.98 -12.04
N ASN A 170 0.57 -4.21 -12.53
CA ASN A 170 -0.20 -5.40 -12.15
C ASN A 170 0.50 -6.70 -12.59
N ALA A 171 1.13 -6.71 -13.77
CA ALA A 171 1.96 -7.84 -14.20
C ALA A 171 3.22 -8.01 -13.31
N ALA A 172 3.89 -6.92 -12.94
CA ALA A 172 5.07 -6.94 -12.08
C ALA A 172 4.75 -7.46 -10.67
N MET A 173 3.61 -7.04 -10.12
CA MET A 173 3.10 -7.53 -8.84
C MET A 173 2.98 -9.05 -8.83
N LEU A 174 2.35 -9.63 -9.87
CA LEU A 174 2.21 -11.08 -10.01
C LEU A 174 3.58 -11.76 -10.22
N HIS A 175 4.49 -11.13 -10.94
CA HIS A 175 5.83 -11.67 -11.17
C HIS A 175 6.67 -11.76 -9.89
N TYR A 176 6.65 -10.72 -9.05
CA TYR A 176 7.42 -10.69 -7.81
C TYR A 176 6.73 -11.37 -6.63
N PHE A 177 5.48 -11.78 -6.79
CA PHE A 177 4.69 -12.40 -5.74
C PHE A 177 5.41 -13.59 -5.09
N SER A 178 5.60 -13.51 -3.77
CA SER A 178 6.18 -14.59 -2.98
C SER A 178 5.57 -14.62 -1.58
N PRO A 179 4.67 -15.58 -1.28
CA PRO A 179 4.05 -15.71 0.04
C PRO A 179 5.04 -16.06 1.15
N MET A 180 6.16 -16.71 0.80
CA MET A 180 7.18 -17.15 1.75
C MET A 180 8.26 -16.10 1.99
N MET A 181 8.39 -15.11 1.09
CA MET A 181 9.34 -13.99 1.22
C MET A 181 8.67 -12.68 0.77
N PRO A 182 7.63 -12.22 1.48
CA PRO A 182 6.84 -11.07 1.05
C PRO A 182 7.63 -9.75 1.10
N GLU A 183 8.60 -9.60 2.00
CA GLU A 183 9.46 -8.41 2.08
C GLU A 183 10.35 -8.30 0.83
N LEU A 184 10.87 -9.43 0.34
CA LEU A 184 11.64 -9.49 -0.89
C LEU A 184 10.76 -9.19 -2.11
N ALA A 185 9.52 -9.69 -2.13
CA ALA A 185 8.54 -9.39 -3.16
C ALA A 185 8.26 -7.89 -3.26
N VAL A 186 7.96 -7.24 -2.12
CA VAL A 186 7.73 -5.79 -2.06
C VAL A 186 8.98 -5.02 -2.47
N LYS A 187 10.17 -5.38 -1.96
CA LYS A 187 11.42 -4.71 -2.32
C LYS A 187 11.71 -4.80 -3.82
N SER A 188 11.50 -5.98 -4.41
CA SER A 188 11.71 -6.21 -5.85
C SER A 188 10.72 -5.38 -6.67
N PHE A 189 9.45 -5.39 -6.30
CA PHE A 189 8.43 -4.56 -6.92
C PHE A 189 8.76 -3.07 -6.84
N MET A 190 9.12 -2.55 -5.65
CA MET A 190 9.44 -1.13 -5.46
C MET A 190 10.68 -0.73 -6.26
N THR A 191 11.69 -1.60 -6.34
CA THR A 191 12.90 -1.36 -7.14
C THR A 191 12.55 -1.29 -8.63
N TRP A 192 11.73 -2.22 -9.11
CA TRP A 192 11.22 -2.20 -10.49
C TRP A 192 10.36 -0.96 -10.76
N PHE A 193 9.45 -0.62 -9.86
CA PHE A 193 8.56 0.52 -10.00
C PHE A 193 9.34 1.85 -10.00
N HIS A 194 10.40 1.95 -9.20
CA HIS A 194 11.27 3.13 -9.17
C HIS A 194 11.95 3.41 -10.52
N SER A 195 12.15 2.41 -11.39
CA SER A 195 12.72 2.61 -12.73
C SER A 195 11.87 3.52 -13.64
N TYR A 196 10.60 3.78 -13.30
CA TYR A 196 9.74 4.73 -14.01
C TYR A 196 10.06 6.20 -13.69
N VAL A 197 10.99 6.49 -12.76
CA VAL A 197 11.46 7.87 -12.53
C VAL A 197 12.03 8.54 -13.79
N LYS A 198 12.44 7.73 -14.77
CA LYS A 198 12.92 8.16 -16.09
C LYS A 198 11.99 7.81 -17.25
N LEU A 199 10.69 7.58 -16.99
CA LEU A 199 9.71 7.12 -18.00
C LEU A 199 9.74 7.95 -19.30
N PHE A 200 9.83 9.27 -19.19
CA PHE A 200 9.82 10.18 -20.35
C PHE A 200 11.22 10.57 -20.85
N SER A 201 12.29 10.20 -20.12
CA SER A 201 13.66 10.58 -20.46
C SER A 201 14.50 9.43 -21.00
N ASP A 202 14.15 8.18 -20.69
CA ASP A 202 14.87 7.04 -21.20
C ASP A 202 14.50 6.74 -22.66
N VAL A 203 15.47 6.22 -23.41
CA VAL A 203 15.24 5.64 -24.75
C VAL A 203 15.00 4.14 -24.64
N CYS A 204 14.17 3.59 -25.53
CA CYS A 204 13.98 2.15 -25.61
C CYS A 204 15.30 1.43 -25.94
N LYS A 205 15.66 0.41 -25.16
CA LYS A 205 16.92 -0.34 -25.32
C LYS A 205 17.07 -1.05 -26.68
N LYS A 206 15.97 -1.52 -27.28
CA LYS A 206 15.97 -2.18 -28.59
C LYS A 206 16.04 -1.21 -29.77
N CYS A 207 15.11 -0.25 -29.89
CA CYS A 207 15.02 0.64 -31.05
C CYS A 207 15.73 1.99 -30.90
N GLN A 208 16.25 2.31 -29.70
CA GLN A 208 17.00 3.53 -29.40
C GLN A 208 16.22 4.84 -29.65
N ARG A 209 14.89 4.79 -29.52
CA ARG A 209 14.00 5.96 -29.64
C ARG A 209 13.29 6.24 -28.32
N HIS A 210 12.97 7.52 -28.07
CA HIS A 210 12.15 7.93 -26.94
C HIS A 210 10.67 7.59 -27.13
N LEU A 211 10.16 7.61 -28.36
CA LEU A 211 8.77 7.36 -28.66
C LEU A 211 8.62 6.34 -29.80
N HIS A 212 7.60 5.49 -29.67
CA HIS A 212 7.10 4.58 -30.69
C HIS A 212 5.57 4.57 -30.62
N HIS A 213 4.89 4.84 -31.75
CA HIS A 213 3.44 5.06 -31.79
C HIS A 213 2.93 6.05 -30.73
N ASN A 214 3.65 7.16 -30.56
CA ASN A 214 3.37 8.21 -29.56
C ASN A 214 3.39 7.73 -28.10
N MET A 215 3.97 6.56 -27.84
CA MET A 215 4.14 6.01 -26.49
C MET A 215 5.62 5.99 -26.13
N PRO A 216 6.00 6.39 -24.90
CA PRO A 216 7.35 6.16 -24.38
C PRO A 216 7.58 4.66 -24.17
N PRO A 217 8.82 4.23 -23.88
CA PRO A 217 9.08 2.86 -23.46
C PRO A 217 8.41 2.61 -22.11
N THR A 218 7.18 2.10 -22.11
CA THR A 218 6.38 1.85 -20.90
C THR A 218 6.67 0.51 -20.25
N TRP A 219 7.38 -0.40 -20.91
CA TRP A 219 7.72 -1.69 -20.34
C TRP A 219 9.11 -1.64 -19.70
N ARG A 220 9.29 -2.39 -18.61
CA ARG A 220 10.55 -2.50 -17.86
C ARG A 220 10.84 -3.97 -17.63
N ASP A 221 12.04 -4.41 -17.99
CA ASP A 221 12.45 -5.80 -17.74
C ASP A 221 12.44 -6.10 -16.24
N PHE A 222 11.90 -7.25 -15.83
CA PHE A 222 11.75 -7.59 -14.41
C PHE A 222 13.07 -7.88 -13.69
N ARG A 223 14.16 -8.13 -14.41
CA ARG A 223 15.47 -8.43 -13.81
C ARG A 223 16.42 -7.26 -13.94
N VAL A 224 16.57 -6.73 -15.15
CA VAL A 224 17.58 -5.70 -15.45
C VAL A 224 17.00 -4.28 -15.48
N LEU A 225 15.67 -4.13 -15.44
CA LEU A 225 14.95 -2.85 -15.42
C LEU A 225 15.12 -2.00 -16.69
N ASP A 226 15.71 -2.57 -17.74
CA ASP A 226 15.89 -1.87 -19.01
C ASP A 226 14.53 -1.47 -19.62
N PRO A 227 14.43 -0.26 -20.20
CA PRO A 227 13.18 0.27 -20.76
C PRO A 227 12.95 -0.22 -22.20
N TYR A 228 11.72 -0.67 -22.49
CA TYR A 228 11.31 -1.08 -23.84
C TYR A 228 9.92 -0.54 -24.19
N HIS A 229 9.66 -0.28 -25.47
CA HIS A 229 8.29 -0.21 -25.98
C HIS A 229 7.62 -1.58 -25.95
N GLU A 230 6.29 -1.62 -25.98
CA GLU A 230 5.53 -2.88 -25.96
C GLU A 230 5.94 -3.85 -27.08
N ASP A 231 6.12 -3.37 -28.31
CA ASP A 231 6.55 -4.18 -29.47
C ASP A 231 8.07 -4.48 -29.46
N CYS A 232 8.79 -3.82 -28.56
CA CYS A 232 10.23 -3.94 -28.45
C CYS A 232 10.68 -4.90 -27.35
N LYS A 233 9.75 -5.55 -26.64
CA LYS A 233 10.08 -6.51 -25.58
C LYS A 233 11.01 -7.60 -26.13
N PRO A 234 12.01 -8.04 -25.33
CA PRO A 234 12.75 -9.26 -25.64
C PRO A 234 11.76 -10.43 -25.76
N LEU A 235 11.98 -11.31 -26.74
CA LEU A 235 11.28 -12.59 -26.75
C LEU A 235 11.87 -13.42 -25.60
N LEU A 236 11.00 -13.92 -24.73
CA LEU A 236 11.34 -14.84 -23.65
C LEU A 236 11.72 -16.22 -24.23
#